data_AF-A0A194VDI0-F1
#
_entry.id   AF-A0A194VDI0-F1
#
_cell.length_a   1.000
_cell.length_b   1.000
_cell.length_c   1.000
_cell.angle_alpha   90.00
_cell.angle_beta   90.00
_cell.angle_gamma   90.00
#
_symmetry.space_group_name_H-M   'P 1'
#
loop_
_entity.id
_entity.type
_entity.pdbx_description
1 polymer ?
#
loop_
_entity_poly.entity_id
_entity_poly.type
_entity_poly.pdbx_seq_one_letter_code
_entity_poly.pdbx_strand_id
1 'polypeptide(L)'
;MGELMSPSVQSSISSTTSTNLSVEQVEYSKQLAQKLRPIFSSFLTEIGYKTPPKITNDALWEAMLLRARESGVSLDTSYSQKCFELGFMWAAVPYKDNPLPAQVYIGIYTWLALLVDDVAVKEDLEKFPQRFVARERQPNLALQGFADTLLSTYEIWDAVTANGIVTASLGFVNCNALERHAGFQGIVPTAGGRRWPDYFRDSSGVPEAYAFFTYPTEKYPDISMYFEALPDMCTIINLGNDVLSFYKEEVAGEKKNYIHQRATYENRDAIAVVESVAKEVIEASKRIDLVLEGRGRYKQAWTNQLHGALHMHTCTGRYRLNELGLAEEKSCVAPSLVKESLGRIETAWQKVAEVDVSSL
;
A
#
# COMPACT_ATOMS: atom_id res chain seq x y z
N MET A 1 -3.45 -12.22 -14.05
CA MET A 1 -2.90 -12.16 -12.69
C MET A 1 -1.65 -11.31 -12.75
N GLY A 2 -1.86 -10.00 -12.79
CA GLY A 2 -0.92 -9.01 -12.27
C GLY A 2 -1.56 -8.55 -10.96
N GLU A 3 -0.78 -8.53 -9.89
CA GLU A 3 -1.21 -8.23 -8.53
C GLU A 3 -0.04 -7.52 -7.85
N LEU A 4 -0.08 -6.20 -7.81
CA LEU A 4 0.92 -5.39 -7.11
C LEU A 4 0.29 -4.31 -6.22
N MET A 5 -0.77 -4.68 -5.51
CA MET A 5 -0.75 -4.69 -4.06
C MET A 5 -1.30 -6.04 -3.63
N SER A 6 -0.50 -7.03 -3.27
CA SER A 6 -1.01 -8.40 -3.04
C SER A 6 -1.48 -8.71 -1.60
N PRO A 7 -2.70 -8.37 -1.08
CA PRO A 7 -3.31 -9.13 -0.01
C PRO A 7 -3.96 -10.32 -0.67
N SER A 8 -3.31 -11.48 -0.58
CA SER A 8 -4.00 -12.75 -0.69
C SER A 8 -5.02 -12.87 0.46
N VAL A 9 -6.19 -12.25 0.31
CA VAL A 9 -7.39 -12.54 1.12
C VAL A 9 -8.32 -13.47 0.34
N GLN A 10 -8.18 -13.61 -0.98
CA GLN A 10 -9.02 -14.50 -1.77
C GLN A 10 -8.47 -15.91 -2.02
N SER A 11 -7.19 -16.22 -1.75
CA SER A 11 -6.76 -17.63 -1.70
C SER A 11 -7.25 -18.39 -0.46
N SER A 12 -7.97 -17.72 0.46
CA SER A 12 -8.52 -18.33 1.67
C SER A 12 -10.06 -18.40 1.72
N ILE A 13 -10.79 -17.93 0.70
CA ILE A 13 -12.26 -18.02 0.70
C ILE A 13 -12.82 -18.34 -0.69
N SER A 14 -12.52 -19.55 -1.17
CA SER A 14 -13.49 -20.35 -1.92
C SER A 14 -13.48 -21.75 -1.34
N SER A 15 -14.59 -22.11 -0.71
CA SER A 15 -14.83 -23.35 0.05
C SER A 15 -13.96 -23.55 1.30
N THR A 16 -14.62 -23.91 2.39
CA THR A 16 -14.06 -24.67 3.50
C THR A 16 -13.60 -26.04 2.97
N THR A 17 -12.57 -26.04 2.14
CA THR A 17 -11.80 -27.23 1.82
C THR A 17 -10.40 -26.91 2.30
N SER A 18 -10.05 -27.48 3.45
CA SER A 18 -8.66 -27.54 3.90
C SER A 18 -7.87 -28.29 2.83
N THR A 19 -7.38 -27.58 1.82
CA THR A 19 -6.42 -28.13 0.86
C THR A 19 -5.15 -28.37 1.65
N ASN A 20 -5.00 -29.61 2.13
CA ASN A 20 -3.74 -30.09 2.66
C ASN A 20 -2.67 -29.79 1.61
N LEU A 21 -1.74 -28.87 1.93
CA LEU A 21 -0.55 -28.64 1.12
C LEU A 21 0.13 -29.99 0.89
N SER A 22 0.57 -30.25 -0.34
CA SER A 22 1.29 -31.48 -0.60
C SER A 22 2.57 -31.52 0.24
N VAL A 23 3.04 -32.72 0.59
CA VAL A 23 4.32 -32.89 1.31
C VAL A 23 5.45 -32.16 0.59
N GLU A 24 5.43 -32.16 -0.74
CA GLU A 24 6.38 -31.46 -1.60
C GLU A 24 6.30 -29.92 -1.46
N GLN A 25 5.09 -29.35 -1.41
CA GLN A 25 4.90 -27.90 -1.22
C GLN A 25 5.37 -27.44 0.16
N VAL A 26 5.12 -28.24 1.20
CA VAL A 26 5.59 -27.96 2.56
C VAL A 26 7.12 -27.99 2.61
N GLU A 27 7.74 -28.99 1.98
CA GLU A 27 9.19 -29.13 1.94
C GLU A 27 9.84 -28.00 1.13
N TYR A 28 9.28 -27.64 -0.03
CA TYR A 28 9.72 -26.50 -0.83
C TYR A 28 9.68 -25.19 -0.01
N SER A 29 8.56 -24.92 0.68
CA SER A 29 8.40 -23.70 1.50
C SER A 29 9.46 -23.63 2.60
N LYS A 30 9.77 -24.74 3.27
CA LYS A 30 10.82 -24.81 4.29
C LYS A 30 12.20 -24.53 3.72
N GLN A 31 12.54 -25.14 2.60
CA GLN A 31 13.83 -24.93 1.93
C GLN A 31 13.98 -23.48 1.45
N LEU A 32 12.91 -22.90 0.92
CA LEU A 32 12.89 -21.50 0.52
C LEU A 32 13.05 -20.56 1.72
N ALA A 33 12.35 -20.81 2.83
CA ALA A 33 12.48 -20.04 4.06
C ALA A 33 13.92 -20.07 4.59
N GLN A 34 14.60 -21.23 4.55
CA GLN A 34 16.01 -21.35 4.94
C GLN A 34 16.95 -20.49 4.08
N LYS A 35 16.67 -20.37 2.77
CA LYS A 35 17.46 -19.54 1.86
C LYS A 35 17.19 -18.04 2.03
N LEU A 36 15.94 -17.65 2.23
CA LEU A 36 15.53 -16.24 2.29
C LEU A 36 15.71 -15.61 3.67
N ARG A 37 15.60 -16.38 4.76
CA ARG A 37 15.75 -15.87 6.13
C ARG A 37 17.03 -15.05 6.33
N PRO A 38 18.24 -15.51 5.94
CA PRO A 38 19.45 -14.71 6.12
C PRO A 38 19.42 -13.40 5.31
N ILE A 39 18.87 -13.42 4.09
CA ILE A 39 18.73 -12.23 3.23
C ILE A 39 17.79 -11.22 3.88
N PHE A 40 16.61 -11.66 4.32
CA PHE A 40 15.61 -10.76 4.93
C PHE A 40 16.09 -10.21 6.29
N SER A 41 16.77 -11.04 7.08
CA SER A 41 17.35 -10.62 8.36
C SER A 41 18.46 -9.59 8.17
N SER A 42 19.37 -9.80 7.21
CA SER A 42 20.41 -8.83 6.84
C SER A 42 19.76 -7.55 6.31
N PHE A 43 18.79 -7.66 5.40
CA PHE A 43 18.06 -6.52 4.86
C PHE A 43 17.45 -5.63 5.95
N LEU A 44 16.66 -6.19 6.87
CA LEU A 44 16.04 -5.44 7.97
C LEU A 44 17.10 -4.81 8.88
N THR A 45 18.19 -5.52 9.16
CA THR A 45 19.27 -5.01 10.02
C THR A 45 20.02 -3.85 9.36
N GLU A 46 20.43 -4.01 8.10
CA GLU A 46 21.30 -3.09 7.38
C GLU A 46 20.58 -1.84 6.88
N ILE A 47 19.27 -1.93 6.59
CA ILE A 47 18.45 -0.75 6.30
C ILE A 47 18.18 0.10 7.56
N GLY A 48 18.52 -0.43 8.74
CA GLY A 48 18.36 0.27 10.02
C GLY A 48 16.96 0.17 10.62
N TYR A 49 16.18 -0.83 10.23
CA TYR A 49 14.81 -1.04 10.72
C TYR A 49 14.76 -1.10 12.25
N LYS A 50 13.77 -0.41 12.82
CA LYS A 50 13.43 -0.50 14.24
C LYS A 50 11.93 -0.66 14.39
N THR A 51 11.50 -1.54 15.28
CA THR A 51 10.09 -1.70 15.64
C THR A 51 9.52 -0.38 16.14
N PRO A 52 8.45 0.15 15.50
CA PRO A 52 7.74 1.32 15.98
C PRO A 52 7.15 1.10 17.38
N PRO A 53 6.87 2.17 18.14
CA PRO A 53 6.15 2.04 19.41
C PRO A 53 4.72 1.53 19.18
N LYS A 54 4.12 0.92 20.22
CA LYS A 54 2.70 0.57 20.20
C LYS A 54 1.84 1.86 20.15
N ILE A 55 0.85 1.90 19.26
CA ILE A 55 -0.01 3.06 19.01
C ILE A 55 -1.48 2.62 19.04
N THR A 56 -2.29 3.41 19.73
CA THR A 56 -3.76 3.43 19.62
C THR A 56 -4.19 4.80 19.14
N ASN A 57 -5.10 4.86 18.17
CA ASN A 57 -5.57 6.12 17.59
C ASN A 57 -7.07 6.04 17.29
N ASP A 58 -7.88 6.10 18.35
CA ASP A 58 -9.33 5.99 18.26
C ASP A 58 -9.93 7.13 17.43
N ALA A 59 -9.38 8.34 17.54
CA ALA A 59 -9.81 9.50 16.75
C ALA A 59 -9.64 9.27 15.24
N LEU A 60 -8.51 8.68 14.82
CA LEU A 60 -8.31 8.29 13.42
C LEU A 60 -9.29 7.22 12.98
N TRP A 61 -9.51 6.20 13.81
CA TRP A 61 -10.44 5.13 13.49
C TRP A 61 -11.87 5.64 13.30
N GLU A 62 -12.36 6.46 14.24
CA GLU A 62 -13.69 7.08 14.19
C GLU A 62 -13.85 8.00 12.97
N ALA A 63 -12.84 8.84 12.70
CA ALA A 63 -12.87 9.73 11.55
C ALA A 63 -12.83 8.98 10.21
N MET A 64 -12.05 7.89 10.11
CA MET A 64 -12.07 7.02 8.94
C MET A 64 -13.44 6.33 8.78
N LEU A 65 -14.08 5.87 9.86
CA LEU A 65 -15.41 5.26 9.79
C LEU A 65 -16.46 6.25 9.28
N LEU A 66 -16.39 7.50 9.74
CA LEU A 66 -17.26 8.56 9.26
C LEU A 66 -17.08 8.79 7.76
N ARG A 67 -15.82 8.97 7.32
CA ARG A 67 -15.50 9.18 5.90
C ARG A 67 -15.90 8.00 5.01
N ALA A 68 -15.71 6.77 5.49
CA ALA A 68 -16.17 5.58 4.79
C ALA A 68 -17.69 5.57 4.61
N ARG A 69 -18.45 5.95 5.64
CA ARG A 69 -19.91 6.06 5.58
C ARG A 69 -20.35 7.13 4.57
N GLU A 70 -19.71 8.30 4.56
CA GLU A 70 -19.99 9.38 3.60
C GLU A 70 -19.80 8.94 2.14
N SER A 71 -18.80 8.09 1.88
CA SER A 71 -18.56 7.55 0.53
C SER A 71 -19.63 6.56 0.04
N GLY A 72 -20.42 5.99 0.96
CA GLY A 72 -21.39 4.93 0.68
C GLY A 72 -20.77 3.57 0.33
N VAL A 73 -19.44 3.43 0.33
CA VAL A 73 -18.76 2.17 0.04
C VAL A 73 -18.99 1.17 1.18
N SER A 74 -19.47 -0.03 0.85
CA SER A 74 -19.83 -1.04 1.85
C SER A 74 -18.62 -1.58 2.62
N LEU A 75 -18.77 -1.64 3.94
CA LEU A 75 -17.88 -2.34 4.88
C LEU A 75 -18.47 -3.69 5.34
N ASP A 76 -19.49 -4.21 4.65
CA ASP A 76 -20.21 -5.42 5.10
C ASP A 76 -19.47 -6.71 4.73
N THR A 77 -18.55 -6.64 3.78
CA THR A 77 -17.76 -7.80 3.36
C THR A 77 -16.50 -7.91 4.23
N SER A 78 -16.15 -9.14 4.61
CA SER A 78 -14.92 -9.42 5.36
C SER A 78 -13.66 -8.94 4.63
N TYR A 79 -13.70 -8.91 3.29
CA TYR A 79 -12.64 -8.37 2.47
C TYR A 79 -12.49 -6.84 2.62
N SER A 80 -13.59 -6.09 2.49
CA SER A 80 -13.56 -4.63 2.66
C SER A 80 -13.12 -4.23 4.07
N GLN A 81 -13.56 -4.98 5.09
CA GLN A 81 -13.15 -4.77 6.49
C GLN A 81 -11.63 -4.94 6.66
N LYS A 82 -11.05 -6.01 6.09
CA LYS A 82 -9.60 -6.23 6.12
C LYS A 82 -8.82 -5.13 5.40
N CYS A 83 -9.33 -4.65 4.27
CA CYS A 83 -8.72 -3.53 3.53
C CYS A 83 -8.80 -2.22 4.33
N PHE A 84 -9.92 -1.99 5.02
CA PHE A 84 -10.11 -0.83 5.88
C PHE A 84 -9.17 -0.85 7.10
N GLU A 85 -9.05 -2.00 7.77
CA GLU A 85 -8.08 -2.21 8.85
C GLU A 85 -6.65 -1.98 8.37
N LEU A 86 -6.30 -2.45 7.16
CA LEU A 86 -5.00 -2.21 6.57
C LEU A 86 -4.77 -0.73 6.28
N GLY A 87 -5.77 -0.03 5.72
CA GLY A 87 -5.72 1.42 5.52
C GLY A 87 -5.50 2.18 6.83
N PHE A 88 -6.22 1.80 7.89
CA PHE A 88 -6.05 2.38 9.22
C PHE A 88 -4.62 2.19 9.75
N MET A 89 -4.09 0.95 9.70
CA MET A 89 -2.74 0.68 10.20
C MET A 89 -1.68 1.44 9.40
N TRP A 90 -1.83 1.53 8.08
CA TRP A 90 -0.93 2.32 7.23
C TRP A 90 -0.96 3.81 7.58
N ALA A 91 -2.13 4.38 7.86
CA ALA A 91 -2.24 5.76 8.33
C ALA A 91 -1.67 5.96 9.74
N ALA A 92 -1.92 5.03 10.65
CA ALA A 92 -1.58 5.16 12.07
C ALA A 92 -0.10 4.95 12.37
N VAL A 93 0.57 4.05 11.64
CA VAL A 93 1.92 3.58 11.99
C VAL A 93 3.01 4.36 11.21
N PRO A 94 3.14 4.22 9.88
CA PRO A 94 4.10 5.02 9.10
C PRO A 94 3.90 6.53 9.22
N TYR A 95 2.65 7.00 9.29
CA TYR A 95 2.32 8.43 9.30
C TYR A 95 1.88 8.92 10.68
N LYS A 96 2.37 8.30 11.76
CA LYS A 96 1.95 8.58 13.15
C LYS A 96 2.00 10.05 13.56
N ASP A 97 2.91 10.84 12.98
CA ASP A 97 3.14 12.24 13.33
C ASP A 97 2.46 13.23 12.35
N ASN A 98 1.68 12.74 11.38
CA ASN A 98 0.91 13.58 10.47
C ASN A 98 -0.34 14.14 11.17
N PRO A 99 -0.84 15.31 10.74
CA PRO A 99 -2.14 15.82 11.18
C PRO A 99 -3.26 14.81 10.90
N LEU A 100 -4.27 14.78 11.76
CA LEU A 100 -5.40 13.84 11.65
C LEU A 100 -6.07 13.87 10.26
N PRO A 101 -6.34 15.03 9.62
CA PRO A 101 -6.90 15.05 8.26
C PRO A 101 -6.05 14.31 7.23
N ALA A 102 -4.71 14.43 7.31
CA ALA A 102 -3.80 13.71 6.42
C ALA A 102 -3.80 12.20 6.71
N GLN A 103 -3.84 11.79 7.98
CA GLN A 103 -3.94 10.37 8.34
C GLN A 103 -5.27 9.76 7.83
N VAL A 104 -6.40 10.46 8.01
CA VAL A 104 -7.71 10.02 7.50
C VAL A 104 -7.68 9.88 5.98
N TYR A 105 -7.14 10.88 5.28
CA TYR A 105 -6.95 10.82 3.83
C TYR A 105 -6.17 9.55 3.43
N ILE A 106 -5.01 9.33 4.04
CA ILE A 106 -4.11 8.20 3.69
C ILE A 106 -4.80 6.86 3.94
N GLY A 107 -5.54 6.75 5.05
CA GLY A 107 -6.24 5.52 5.40
C GLY A 107 -7.38 5.21 4.43
N ILE A 108 -8.18 6.21 4.07
CA ILE A 108 -9.28 6.08 3.11
C ILE A 108 -8.76 5.83 1.70
N TYR A 109 -7.73 6.57 1.29
CA TYR A 109 -7.01 6.35 0.03
C TYR A 109 -6.54 4.90 -0.08
N THR A 110 -5.86 4.40 0.94
CA THR A 110 -5.29 3.03 0.93
C THR A 110 -6.39 1.98 0.91
N TRP A 111 -7.46 2.15 1.70
CA TRP A 111 -8.61 1.24 1.68
C TRP A 111 -9.26 1.18 0.29
N LEU A 112 -9.55 2.33 -0.32
CA LEU A 112 -10.21 2.41 -1.61
C LEU A 112 -9.30 1.91 -2.75
N ALA A 113 -8.01 2.21 -2.72
CA ALA A 113 -7.05 1.72 -3.71
C ALA A 113 -7.01 0.18 -3.74
N LEU A 114 -7.06 -0.48 -2.57
CA LEU A 114 -7.13 -1.95 -2.48
C LEU A 114 -8.44 -2.50 -3.06
N LEU A 115 -9.56 -1.84 -2.80
CA LEU A 115 -10.84 -2.24 -3.43
C LEU A 115 -10.79 -2.08 -4.95
N VAL A 116 -10.22 -0.98 -5.45
CA VAL A 116 -10.09 -0.71 -6.89
C VAL A 116 -9.23 -1.77 -7.58
N ASP A 117 -8.13 -2.19 -6.94
CA ASP A 117 -7.24 -3.25 -7.44
C ASP A 117 -7.99 -4.57 -7.68
N ASP A 118 -8.85 -4.96 -6.72
CA ASP A 118 -9.45 -6.30 -6.69
C ASP A 118 -10.84 -6.40 -7.33
N VAL A 119 -11.70 -5.38 -7.19
CA VAL A 119 -13.13 -5.49 -7.56
C VAL A 119 -13.50 -4.77 -8.84
N ALA A 120 -12.61 -3.96 -9.41
CA ALA A 120 -12.95 -3.15 -10.58
C ALA A 120 -12.89 -3.97 -11.87
N VAL A 121 -13.91 -3.74 -12.70
CA VAL A 121 -14.00 -4.32 -14.05
C VAL A 121 -13.07 -3.55 -14.98
N LYS A 122 -12.41 -4.27 -15.91
CA LYS A 122 -11.40 -3.69 -16.83
C LYS A 122 -11.90 -2.45 -17.55
N GLU A 123 -13.10 -2.50 -18.12
CA GLU A 123 -13.68 -1.39 -18.90
C GLU A 123 -13.93 -0.15 -18.04
N ASP A 124 -14.18 -0.32 -16.74
CA ASP A 124 -14.38 0.78 -15.80
C ASP A 124 -13.04 1.42 -15.42
N LEU A 125 -12.00 0.60 -15.22
CA LEU A 125 -10.63 1.05 -14.97
C LEU A 125 -10.07 1.84 -16.17
N GLU A 126 -10.29 1.35 -17.39
CA GLU A 126 -9.83 2.01 -18.63
C GLU A 126 -10.43 3.42 -18.80
N LYS A 127 -11.70 3.60 -18.40
CA LYS A 127 -12.41 4.87 -18.52
C LYS A 127 -12.24 5.78 -17.30
N PHE A 128 -11.68 5.28 -16.20
CA PHE A 128 -11.60 6.04 -14.96
C PHE A 128 -10.84 7.36 -15.12
N PRO A 129 -9.62 7.42 -15.71
CA PRO A 129 -8.91 8.70 -15.86
C PRO A 129 -9.65 9.69 -16.75
N GLN A 130 -10.28 9.20 -17.83
CA GLN A 130 -11.09 10.04 -18.73
C GLN A 130 -12.26 10.69 -17.98
N ARG A 131 -13.04 9.87 -17.24
CA ARG A 131 -14.17 10.34 -16.43
C ARG A 131 -13.72 11.29 -15.33
N PHE A 132 -12.61 10.99 -14.67
CA PHE A 132 -12.04 11.82 -13.61
C PHE A 132 -11.72 13.23 -14.11
N VAL A 133 -11.01 13.35 -15.25
CA VAL A 133 -10.67 14.64 -15.86
C VAL A 133 -11.93 15.39 -16.33
N ALA A 134 -12.92 14.67 -16.86
CA ALA A 134 -14.21 15.25 -17.29
C ALA A 134 -15.16 15.58 -16.13
N ARG A 135 -14.80 15.26 -14.87
CA ARG A 135 -15.67 15.32 -13.69
C ARG A 135 -16.98 14.54 -13.87
N GLU A 136 -16.94 13.46 -14.62
CA GLU A 136 -18.05 12.53 -14.76
C GLU A 136 -18.11 11.57 -13.57
N ARG A 137 -19.33 11.09 -13.26
CA ARG A 137 -19.50 10.07 -12.22
C ARG A 137 -18.81 8.77 -12.62
N GLN A 138 -18.18 8.15 -11.64
CA GLN A 138 -17.64 6.81 -11.77
C GLN A 138 -18.77 5.76 -11.64
N PRO A 139 -18.61 4.58 -12.24
CA PRO A 139 -19.69 3.62 -12.43
C PRO A 139 -20.07 2.84 -11.18
N ASN A 140 -19.22 2.85 -10.15
CA ASN A 140 -19.48 2.22 -8.86
C ASN A 140 -18.93 3.08 -7.71
N LEU A 141 -19.41 2.79 -6.49
CA LEU A 141 -19.10 3.60 -5.30
C LEU A 141 -17.62 3.54 -4.90
N ALA A 142 -16.92 2.42 -5.13
CA ALA A 142 -15.49 2.34 -4.78
C ALA A 142 -14.66 3.25 -5.68
N LEU A 143 -14.90 3.22 -7.00
CA LEU A 143 -14.25 4.14 -7.94
C LEU A 143 -14.68 5.58 -7.69
N GLN A 144 -15.95 5.84 -7.40
CA GLN A 144 -16.41 7.20 -7.08
C GLN A 144 -15.75 7.73 -5.82
N GLY A 145 -15.72 6.95 -4.74
CA GLY A 145 -15.04 7.31 -3.51
C GLY A 145 -13.54 7.54 -3.71
N PHE A 146 -12.89 6.75 -4.57
CA PHE A 146 -11.49 6.96 -4.90
C PHE A 146 -11.30 8.28 -5.66
N ALA A 147 -12.13 8.57 -6.67
CA ALA A 147 -12.11 9.85 -7.38
C ALA A 147 -12.35 11.05 -6.45
N ASP A 148 -13.33 10.97 -5.54
CA ASP A 148 -13.61 12.02 -4.57
C ASP A 148 -12.44 12.23 -3.60
N THR A 149 -11.79 11.13 -3.18
CA THR A 149 -10.56 11.18 -2.38
C THR A 149 -9.45 11.91 -3.14
N LEU A 150 -9.19 11.58 -4.41
CA LEU A 150 -8.18 12.26 -5.25
C LEU A 150 -8.49 13.75 -5.47
N LEU A 151 -9.77 14.15 -5.49
CA LEU A 151 -10.12 15.58 -5.58
C LEU A 151 -9.81 16.32 -4.27
N SER A 152 -9.95 15.66 -3.12
CA SER A 152 -9.62 16.23 -1.81
C SER A 152 -8.12 16.34 -1.51
N THR A 153 -7.23 15.81 -2.36
CA THR A 153 -5.77 15.86 -2.13
C THR A 153 -5.26 17.29 -1.93
N TYR A 154 -5.84 18.24 -2.67
CA TYR A 154 -5.49 19.67 -2.63
C TYR A 154 -5.87 20.36 -1.31
N GLU A 155 -6.64 19.71 -0.44
CA GLU A 155 -6.97 20.21 0.90
C GLU A 155 -5.83 19.95 1.91
N ILE A 156 -4.97 18.97 1.62
CA ILE A 156 -3.95 18.46 2.55
C ILE A 156 -2.52 18.75 2.07
N TRP A 157 -2.31 18.72 0.76
CA TRP A 157 -1.02 18.97 0.12
C TRP A 157 -1.09 20.18 -0.81
N ASP A 158 0.04 20.86 -0.96
CA ASP A 158 0.22 21.96 -1.89
C ASP A 158 0.04 21.48 -3.32
N ALA A 159 -0.22 22.40 -4.25
CA ALA A 159 -0.60 22.06 -5.61
C ALA A 159 0.42 21.15 -6.33
N VAL A 160 1.72 21.32 -6.09
CA VAL A 160 2.75 20.51 -6.77
C VAL A 160 2.73 19.09 -6.22
N THR A 161 2.74 18.96 -4.90
CA THR A 161 2.68 17.67 -4.22
C THR A 161 1.36 16.93 -4.51
N ALA A 162 0.23 17.65 -4.46
CA ALA A 162 -1.09 17.10 -4.76
C ALA A 162 -1.18 16.62 -6.22
N ASN A 163 -0.63 17.37 -7.18
CA ASN A 163 -0.55 16.94 -8.57
C ASN A 163 0.25 15.64 -8.73
N GLY A 164 1.37 15.50 -7.99
CA GLY A 164 2.17 14.28 -7.98
C GLY A 164 1.38 13.07 -7.47
N ILE A 165 0.70 13.22 -6.34
CA ILE A 165 -0.19 12.18 -5.77
C ILE A 165 -1.26 11.79 -6.79
N VAL A 166 -2.04 12.76 -7.32
CA VAL A 166 -3.13 12.48 -8.27
C VAL A 166 -2.60 11.80 -9.53
N THR A 167 -1.47 12.27 -10.07
CA THR A 167 -0.86 11.69 -11.27
C THR A 167 -0.43 10.24 -11.04
N ALA A 168 0.25 9.95 -9.94
CA ALA A 168 0.64 8.61 -9.57
C ALA A 168 -0.59 7.69 -9.42
N SER A 169 -1.66 8.16 -8.78
CA SER A 169 -2.91 7.41 -8.61
C SER A 169 -3.66 7.15 -9.92
N LEU A 170 -3.64 8.08 -10.87
CA LEU A 170 -4.18 7.83 -12.22
C LEU A 170 -3.34 6.79 -12.98
N GLY A 171 -2.01 6.85 -12.82
CA GLY A 171 -1.08 5.84 -13.33
C GLY A 171 -1.38 4.45 -12.77
N PHE A 172 -1.64 4.35 -11.46
CA PHE A 172 -2.04 3.11 -10.79
C PHE A 172 -3.30 2.48 -11.39
N VAL A 173 -4.36 3.27 -11.55
CA VAL A 173 -5.63 2.78 -12.13
C VAL A 173 -5.42 2.34 -13.58
N ASN A 174 -4.60 3.07 -14.34
CA ASN A 174 -4.24 2.70 -15.69
C ASN A 174 -3.40 1.41 -15.74
N CYS A 175 -2.47 1.19 -14.80
CA CYS A 175 -1.74 -0.07 -14.68
C CYS A 175 -2.68 -1.24 -14.39
N ASN A 176 -3.67 -1.04 -13.52
CA ASN A 176 -4.70 -2.04 -13.24
C ASN A 176 -5.47 -2.46 -14.51
N ALA A 177 -5.83 -1.50 -15.37
CA ALA A 177 -6.41 -1.79 -16.68
C ALA A 177 -5.42 -2.49 -17.61
N LEU A 178 -4.16 -2.01 -17.65
CA LEU A 178 -3.10 -2.55 -18.50
C LEU A 178 -2.78 -4.01 -18.15
N GLU A 179 -2.72 -4.38 -16.88
CA GLU A 179 -2.51 -5.76 -16.46
C GLU A 179 -3.59 -6.70 -17.00
N ARG A 180 -4.82 -6.20 -17.17
CA ARG A 180 -5.94 -6.98 -17.73
C ARG A 180 -5.95 -6.96 -19.26
N HIS A 181 -5.07 -6.19 -19.91
CA HIS A 181 -4.99 -6.09 -21.36
C HIS A 181 -4.29 -7.33 -21.97
N ALA A 182 -4.86 -7.88 -23.05
CA ALA A 182 -4.34 -9.08 -23.71
C ALA A 182 -2.89 -8.90 -24.21
N GLY A 183 -2.57 -7.70 -24.72
CA GLY A 183 -1.21 -7.36 -25.15
C GLY A 183 -0.20 -7.38 -24.01
N PHE A 184 -0.59 -6.96 -22.80
CA PHE A 184 0.28 -7.03 -21.62
C PHE A 184 0.49 -8.47 -21.17
N GLN A 185 -0.60 -9.26 -21.12
CA GLN A 185 -0.53 -10.68 -20.75
C GLN A 185 0.30 -11.53 -21.74
N GLY A 186 0.42 -11.07 -22.99
CA GLY A 186 1.20 -11.72 -24.05
C GLY A 186 2.60 -11.14 -24.29
N ILE A 187 3.11 -10.25 -23.42
CA ILE A 187 4.46 -9.70 -23.58
C ILE A 187 5.49 -10.84 -23.58
N VAL A 188 6.31 -10.89 -24.63
CA VAL A 188 7.49 -11.75 -24.71
C VAL A 188 8.71 -10.90 -24.36
N PRO A 189 9.43 -11.20 -23.26
CA PRO A 189 10.64 -10.47 -22.89
C PRO A 189 11.67 -10.47 -24.01
N THR A 190 12.25 -9.30 -24.27
CA THR A 190 13.39 -9.12 -25.18
C THR A 190 14.54 -8.44 -24.45
N ALA A 191 15.78 -8.64 -24.90
CA ALA A 191 16.94 -8.02 -24.26
C ALA A 191 16.86 -6.47 -24.17
N GLY A 192 16.15 -5.83 -25.11
CA GLY A 192 15.92 -4.39 -25.10
C GLY A 192 14.94 -3.91 -24.01
N GLY A 193 14.11 -4.80 -23.47
CA GLY A 193 13.06 -4.50 -22.50
C GLY A 193 13.51 -4.47 -21.04
N ARG A 194 14.81 -4.51 -20.73
CA ARG A 194 15.33 -4.65 -19.36
C ARG A 194 14.84 -3.62 -18.32
N ARG A 195 14.36 -2.44 -18.75
CA ARG A 195 13.79 -1.40 -17.86
C ARG A 195 12.28 -1.50 -17.70
N TRP A 196 11.64 -2.44 -18.39
CA TRP A 196 10.20 -2.66 -18.32
C TRP A 196 9.74 -3.02 -16.90
N PRO A 197 10.40 -3.93 -16.15
CA PRO A 197 9.97 -4.25 -14.80
C PRO A 197 9.95 -3.02 -13.88
N ASP A 198 10.99 -2.19 -13.95
CA ASP A 198 11.10 -0.96 -13.14
C ASP A 198 9.97 0.03 -13.48
N TYR A 199 9.81 0.35 -14.77
CA TYR A 199 8.78 1.28 -15.24
C TYR A 199 7.36 0.82 -14.83
N PHE A 200 7.08 -0.46 -15.03
CA PHE A 200 5.79 -1.03 -14.69
C PHE A 200 5.56 -0.99 -13.17
N ARG A 201 6.57 -1.35 -12.39
CA ARG A 201 6.51 -1.37 -10.92
C ARG A 201 6.32 0.02 -10.32
N ASP A 202 7.00 1.03 -10.85
CA ASP A 202 6.84 2.43 -10.42
C ASP A 202 5.40 2.92 -10.65
N SER A 203 4.75 2.48 -11.72
CA SER A 203 3.39 2.88 -12.02
C SER A 203 2.35 2.06 -11.23
N SER A 204 2.56 0.75 -11.06
CA SER A 204 1.62 -0.13 -10.35
C SER A 204 1.70 -0.03 -8.83
N GLY A 205 2.86 0.34 -8.28
CA GLY A 205 3.06 0.44 -6.83
C GLY A 205 2.65 1.74 -6.18
N VAL A 206 2.41 2.77 -6.98
CA VAL A 206 2.08 4.13 -6.53
C VAL A 206 3.06 4.71 -5.49
N PRO A 207 4.38 4.44 -5.61
CA PRO A 207 5.32 4.76 -4.55
C PRO A 207 5.45 6.28 -4.33
N GLU A 208 5.27 7.07 -5.38
CA GLU A 208 5.36 8.52 -5.34
C GLU A 208 4.24 9.12 -4.47
N ALA A 209 3.01 8.61 -4.56
CA ALA A 209 1.92 9.04 -3.69
C ALA A 209 2.26 8.76 -2.21
N TYR A 210 2.72 7.55 -1.90
CA TYR A 210 3.11 7.18 -0.54
C TYR A 210 4.33 7.96 -0.02
N ALA A 211 5.27 8.32 -0.89
CA ALA A 211 6.38 9.18 -0.51
C ALA A 211 5.88 10.59 -0.17
N PHE A 212 5.01 11.19 -1.00
CA PHE A 212 4.41 12.50 -0.75
C PHE A 212 3.48 12.53 0.47
N PHE A 213 2.80 11.42 0.79
CA PHE A 213 1.99 11.31 2.01
C PHE A 213 2.78 11.57 3.30
N THR A 214 4.10 11.38 3.27
CA THR A 214 5.00 11.70 4.39
C THR A 214 5.01 13.19 4.75
N TYR A 215 4.65 14.07 3.79
CA TYR A 215 4.89 15.51 3.88
C TYR A 215 3.64 16.38 3.67
N PRO A 216 2.58 16.27 4.50
CA PRO A 216 1.43 17.19 4.44
C PRO A 216 1.85 18.64 4.66
N THR A 217 1.25 19.57 3.89
CA THR A 217 1.71 20.96 3.78
C THR A 217 1.66 21.73 5.09
N GLU A 218 0.65 21.46 5.94
CA GLU A 218 0.54 22.08 7.26
C GLU A 218 1.84 21.93 8.09
N LYS A 219 2.47 20.75 7.99
CA LYS A 219 3.67 20.43 8.77
C LYS A 219 4.94 20.48 7.94
N TYR A 220 4.88 20.36 6.62
CA TYR A 220 6.04 20.25 5.75
C TYR A 220 5.89 21.12 4.48
N PRO A 221 5.76 22.45 4.63
CA PRO A 221 5.43 23.35 3.53
C PRO A 221 6.55 23.56 2.51
N ASP A 222 7.79 23.16 2.82
CA ASP A 222 8.95 23.39 1.96
C ASP A 222 9.36 22.09 1.26
N ILE A 223 8.95 21.96 0.00
CA ILE A 223 9.24 20.79 -0.84
C ILE A 223 10.74 20.60 -1.10
N SER A 224 11.52 21.69 -1.13
CA SER A 224 12.97 21.62 -1.36
C SER A 224 13.70 20.80 -0.30
N MET A 225 13.07 20.65 0.88
CA MET A 225 13.59 19.88 2.00
C MET A 225 13.53 18.37 1.79
N TYR A 226 12.84 17.83 0.79
CA TYR A 226 12.78 16.38 0.58
C TYR A 226 12.75 15.94 -0.89
N PHE A 227 12.49 16.85 -1.84
CA PHE A 227 12.24 16.50 -3.23
C PHE A 227 13.37 15.69 -3.90
N GLU A 228 14.62 16.03 -3.61
CA GLU A 228 15.80 15.31 -4.14
C GLU A 228 15.84 13.83 -3.70
N ALA A 229 15.28 13.50 -2.53
CA ALA A 229 15.21 12.15 -2.00
C ALA A 229 14.04 11.33 -2.57
N LEU A 230 13.09 11.97 -3.27
CA LEU A 230 11.84 11.34 -3.72
C LEU A 230 12.06 10.07 -4.57
N PRO A 231 13.01 10.02 -5.54
CA PRO A 231 13.25 8.80 -6.32
C PRO A 231 13.72 7.61 -5.46
N ASP A 232 14.58 7.87 -4.47
CA ASP A 232 15.07 6.84 -3.56
C ASP A 232 13.99 6.41 -2.56
N MET A 233 13.13 7.35 -2.11
CA MET A 233 11.93 7.01 -1.31
C MET A 233 11.03 6.06 -2.09
N CYS A 234 10.82 6.35 -3.38
CA CYS A 234 10.00 5.49 -4.24
C CYS A 234 10.60 4.09 -4.40
N THR A 235 11.92 4.03 -4.61
CA THR A 235 12.68 2.79 -4.67
C THR A 235 12.46 1.95 -3.42
N ILE A 236 12.54 2.55 -2.22
CA ILE A 236 12.35 1.81 -0.97
C ILE A 236 10.91 1.32 -0.80
N ILE A 237 9.92 2.17 -1.09
CA ILE A 237 8.50 1.81 -0.95
C ILE A 237 8.15 0.61 -1.83
N ASN A 238 8.57 0.63 -3.10
CA ASN A 238 8.28 -0.45 -4.02
C ASN A 238 9.13 -1.69 -3.74
N LEU A 239 10.45 -1.52 -3.81
CA LEU A 239 11.36 -2.66 -3.83
C LEU A 239 11.55 -3.28 -2.44
N GLY A 240 11.36 -2.49 -1.36
CA GLY A 240 11.28 -3.04 -0.01
C GLY A 240 10.09 -3.98 0.15
N ASN A 241 8.95 -3.67 -0.47
CA ASN A 241 7.82 -4.58 -0.55
C ASN A 241 8.18 -5.84 -1.36
N ASP A 242 8.75 -5.70 -2.56
CA ASP A 242 9.11 -6.84 -3.42
C ASP A 242 10.10 -7.80 -2.76
N VAL A 243 11.05 -7.28 -1.97
CA VAL A 243 11.96 -8.13 -1.18
C VAL A 243 11.19 -8.93 -0.14
N LEU A 244 10.38 -8.27 0.69
CA LEU A 244 9.70 -8.91 1.83
C LEU A 244 8.47 -9.73 1.41
N SER A 245 7.88 -9.46 0.24
CA SER A 245 6.75 -10.21 -0.31
C SER A 245 7.20 -11.46 -1.08
N PHE A 246 8.45 -11.54 -1.55
CA PHE A 246 8.92 -12.63 -2.39
C PHE A 246 8.62 -14.03 -1.83
N TYR A 247 8.78 -14.23 -0.51
CA TYR A 247 8.47 -15.53 0.10
C TYR A 247 6.99 -15.92 -0.05
N LYS A 248 6.05 -15.02 0.28
CA LYS A 248 4.61 -15.33 0.17
C LYS A 248 4.22 -15.63 -1.28
N GLU A 249 4.82 -14.91 -2.23
CA GLU A 249 4.56 -15.02 -3.67
C GLU A 249 5.06 -16.36 -4.19
N GLU A 250 6.29 -16.73 -3.85
CA GLU A 250 6.85 -18.03 -4.23
C GLU A 250 6.03 -19.20 -3.69
N VAL A 251 5.60 -19.15 -2.42
CA VAL A 251 4.78 -20.22 -1.85
C VAL A 251 3.38 -20.27 -2.47
N ALA A 252 2.84 -19.13 -2.89
CA ALA A 252 1.59 -19.06 -3.65
C ALA A 252 1.74 -19.49 -5.13
N GLY A 253 2.97 -19.72 -5.61
CA GLY A 253 3.26 -20.03 -7.01
C GLY A 253 3.17 -18.81 -7.93
N GLU A 254 3.19 -17.60 -7.38
CA GLU A 254 3.10 -16.34 -8.12
C GLU A 254 4.45 -16.02 -8.78
N LYS A 255 4.52 -16.16 -10.12
CA LYS A 255 5.73 -15.88 -10.93
C LYS A 255 5.66 -14.59 -11.74
N LYS A 256 4.52 -13.89 -11.70
CA LYS A 256 4.30 -12.61 -12.40
C LYS A 256 4.53 -11.40 -11.49
N ASN A 257 5.60 -11.45 -10.69
CA ASN A 257 6.01 -10.37 -9.80
C ASN A 257 7.25 -9.64 -10.35
N TYR A 258 7.65 -8.55 -9.70
CA TYR A 258 8.82 -7.76 -10.13
C TYR A 258 10.11 -8.59 -10.15
N ILE A 259 10.38 -9.39 -9.11
CA ILE A 259 11.60 -10.17 -8.97
C ILE A 259 11.77 -11.17 -10.13
N HIS A 260 10.73 -11.94 -10.46
CA HIS A 260 10.78 -12.90 -11.58
C HIS A 260 10.86 -12.22 -12.94
N GLN A 261 10.15 -11.10 -13.12
CA GLN A 261 10.26 -10.32 -14.35
C GLN A 261 11.69 -9.81 -14.53
N ARG A 262 12.28 -9.21 -13.50
CA ARG A 262 13.67 -8.73 -13.52
C ARG A 262 14.66 -9.88 -13.73
N ALA A 263 14.49 -11.00 -13.03
CA ALA A 263 15.30 -12.21 -13.22
C ALA A 263 15.25 -12.73 -14.66
N THR A 264 14.08 -12.69 -15.30
CA THR A 264 13.89 -13.09 -16.70
C THR A 264 14.63 -12.14 -17.65
N TYR A 265 14.51 -10.83 -17.47
CA TYR A 265 15.21 -9.84 -18.30
C TYR A 265 16.73 -9.82 -18.10
N GLU A 266 17.21 -10.13 -16.89
CA GLU A 266 18.63 -10.18 -16.56
C GLU A 266 19.26 -11.56 -16.80
N ASN A 267 18.46 -12.60 -17.09
CA ASN A 267 18.88 -14.00 -17.17
C ASN A 267 19.62 -14.46 -15.89
N ARG A 268 18.99 -14.23 -14.73
CA ARG A 268 19.54 -14.54 -13.39
C ARG A 268 18.58 -15.40 -12.58
N ASP A 269 19.13 -16.05 -11.56
CA ASP A 269 18.31 -16.71 -10.53
C ASP A 269 17.52 -15.68 -9.71
N ALA A 270 16.27 -16.01 -9.37
CA ALA A 270 15.37 -15.11 -8.67
C ALA A 270 15.87 -14.75 -7.26
N ILE A 271 16.46 -15.69 -6.50
CA ILE A 271 16.99 -15.41 -5.17
C ILE A 271 18.20 -14.47 -5.26
N ALA A 272 19.06 -14.64 -6.27
CA ALA A 272 20.15 -13.71 -6.53
C ALA A 272 19.66 -12.29 -6.89
N VAL A 273 18.51 -12.18 -7.56
CA VAL A 273 17.85 -10.88 -7.81
C VAL A 273 17.30 -10.29 -6.51
N VAL A 274 16.64 -11.08 -5.65
CA VAL A 274 16.19 -10.60 -4.32
C VAL A 274 17.35 -10.01 -3.52
N GLU A 275 18.50 -10.69 -3.49
CA GLU A 275 19.68 -10.19 -2.78
C GLU A 275 20.20 -8.86 -3.35
N SER A 276 20.16 -8.71 -4.69
CA SER A 276 20.60 -7.47 -5.35
C SER A 276 19.63 -6.32 -5.09
N VAL A 277 18.33 -6.59 -5.18
CA VAL A 277 17.27 -5.62 -4.90
C VAL A 277 17.33 -5.17 -3.44
N ALA A 278 17.55 -6.10 -2.49
CA ALA A 278 17.75 -5.75 -1.09
C ALA A 278 18.92 -4.77 -0.89
N LYS A 279 20.05 -5.00 -1.57
CA LYS A 279 21.21 -4.09 -1.56
C LYS A 279 20.87 -2.73 -2.15
N GLU A 280 20.16 -2.69 -3.28
CA GLU A 280 19.73 -1.44 -3.92
C GLU A 280 18.85 -0.58 -3.00
N VAL A 281 17.93 -1.22 -2.27
CA VAL A 281 17.07 -0.56 -1.28
C VAL A 281 17.86 -0.02 -0.09
N ILE A 282 18.85 -0.78 0.41
CA ILE A 282 19.74 -0.32 1.48
C ILE A 282 20.55 0.91 1.02
N GLU A 283 21.10 0.87 -0.20
CA GLU A 283 21.86 2.00 -0.75
C GLU A 283 20.96 3.23 -1.00
N ALA A 284 19.70 3.02 -1.41
CA ALA A 284 18.72 4.11 -1.50
C ALA A 284 18.47 4.74 -0.13
N SER A 285 18.35 3.94 0.93
CA SER A 285 18.17 4.46 2.29
C SER A 285 19.34 5.35 2.72
N LYS A 286 20.58 4.92 2.44
CA LYS A 286 21.79 5.70 2.72
C LYS A 286 21.81 7.04 1.97
N ARG A 287 21.39 7.05 0.70
CA ARG A 287 21.31 8.30 -0.09
C ARG A 287 20.26 9.25 0.46
N ILE A 288 19.08 8.76 0.85
CA ILE A 288 18.06 9.59 1.50
C ILE A 288 18.60 10.19 2.80
N ASP A 289 19.34 9.41 3.59
CA ASP A 289 19.94 9.87 4.84
C ASP A 289 20.91 11.04 4.64
N LEU A 290 21.67 11.02 3.54
CA LEU A 290 22.56 12.12 3.13
C LEU A 290 21.76 13.33 2.66
N VAL A 291 20.75 13.13 1.80
CA VAL A 291 19.91 14.24 1.32
C VAL A 291 19.22 14.93 2.48
N LEU A 292 18.65 14.18 3.42
CA LEU A 292 17.88 14.71 4.56
C LEU A 292 18.75 15.09 5.77
N GLU A 293 20.08 15.01 5.68
CA GLU A 293 20.97 15.41 6.77
C GLU A 293 20.74 16.88 7.16
N GLY A 294 20.63 17.14 8.47
CA GLY A 294 20.37 18.48 9.00
C GLY A 294 18.95 19.02 8.74
N ARG A 295 18.07 18.30 8.04
CA ARG A 295 16.71 18.76 7.67
C ARG A 295 15.65 18.54 8.76
N GLY A 296 16.07 18.22 9.99
CA GLY A 296 15.22 18.18 11.19
C GLY A 296 13.97 17.31 11.04
N ARG A 297 12.79 17.92 11.18
CA ARG A 297 11.50 17.21 11.13
C ARG A 297 11.25 16.44 9.83
N TYR A 298 11.82 16.88 8.70
CA TYR A 298 11.66 16.19 7.41
C TYR A 298 12.35 14.82 7.40
N LYS A 299 13.56 14.75 7.97
CA LYS A 299 14.28 13.48 8.17
C LYS A 299 13.49 12.57 9.11
N GLN A 300 13.03 13.09 10.24
CA GLN A 300 12.25 12.31 11.20
C GLN A 300 10.96 11.74 10.59
N ALA A 301 10.26 12.52 9.77
CA ALA A 301 9.06 12.07 9.08
C ALA A 301 9.34 10.85 8.18
N TRP A 302 10.41 10.93 7.37
CA TRP A 302 10.84 9.81 6.54
C TRP A 302 11.26 8.59 7.37
N THR A 303 12.06 8.79 8.42
CA THR A 303 12.48 7.68 9.29
C THR A 303 11.28 6.96 9.92
N ASN A 304 10.26 7.71 10.35
CA ASN A 304 9.03 7.11 10.86
C ASN A 304 8.27 6.34 9.77
N GLN A 305 8.19 6.91 8.56
CA GLN A 305 7.54 6.27 7.43
C GLN A 305 8.25 4.96 7.08
N LEU A 306 9.58 4.98 6.94
CA LEU A 306 10.42 3.81 6.66
C LEU A 306 10.19 2.70 7.68
N HIS A 307 10.33 3.02 8.97
CA HIS A 307 10.16 2.02 10.03
C HIS A 307 8.73 1.50 10.09
N GLY A 308 7.74 2.39 9.98
CA GLY A 308 6.34 1.99 10.00
C GLY A 308 5.96 1.13 8.81
N ALA A 309 6.41 1.48 7.61
CA ALA A 309 6.18 0.72 6.39
C ALA A 309 6.80 -0.67 6.49
N LEU A 310 8.06 -0.80 6.91
CA LEU A 310 8.69 -2.11 7.13
C LEU A 310 7.99 -2.91 8.24
N HIS A 311 7.56 -2.26 9.31
CA HIS A 311 6.82 -2.93 10.39
C HIS A 311 5.47 -3.49 9.91
N MET A 312 4.80 -2.85 8.96
CA MET A 312 3.59 -3.41 8.34
C MET A 312 3.86 -4.76 7.67
N HIS A 313 5.10 -5.03 7.24
CA HIS A 313 5.48 -6.31 6.65
C HIS A 313 5.76 -7.37 7.73
N THR A 314 6.38 -6.97 8.84
CA THR A 314 6.73 -7.88 9.94
C THR A 314 5.55 -8.23 10.84
N CYS A 315 4.57 -7.35 11.01
CA CYS A 315 3.47 -7.57 11.95
C CYS A 315 2.15 -8.05 11.31
N THR A 316 2.06 -8.10 9.99
CA THR A 316 0.87 -8.62 9.31
C THR A 316 1.10 -10.05 8.81
N GLY A 317 0.11 -10.93 9.02
CA GLY A 317 0.18 -12.33 8.58
C GLY A 317 0.28 -12.50 7.06
N ARG A 318 0.00 -11.45 6.29
CA ARG A 318 0.02 -11.41 4.83
C ARG A 318 1.35 -11.86 4.24
N TYR A 319 2.48 -11.44 4.81
CA TYR A 319 3.82 -11.72 4.29
C TYR A 319 4.40 -13.05 4.76
N ARG A 320 3.70 -13.74 5.67
CA ARG A 320 4.09 -15.05 6.22
C ARG A 320 5.49 -15.05 6.83
N LEU A 321 5.97 -13.90 7.33
CA LEU A 321 7.29 -13.78 7.95
C LEU A 321 7.43 -14.57 9.25
N ASN A 322 6.32 -15.03 9.83
CA ASN A 322 6.30 -15.96 10.96
C ASN A 322 6.95 -17.31 10.59
N GLU A 323 6.82 -17.75 9.33
CA GLU A 323 7.42 -19.01 8.85
C GLU A 323 8.94 -18.88 8.64
N LEU A 324 9.42 -17.66 8.43
CA LEU A 324 10.84 -17.34 8.45
C LEU A 324 11.34 -17.00 9.84
N GLY A 325 10.48 -16.99 10.87
CA GLY A 325 10.79 -16.55 12.23
C GLY A 325 11.25 -15.10 12.33
N LEU A 326 10.62 -14.22 11.54
CA LEU A 326 10.87 -12.77 11.43
C LEU A 326 9.59 -11.93 11.68
N ALA A 327 8.50 -12.56 12.11
CA ALA A 327 7.28 -11.83 12.45
C ALA A 327 7.39 -11.11 13.80
N GLU A 328 6.73 -9.97 13.90
CA GLU A 328 6.61 -9.16 15.12
C GLU A 328 5.14 -9.06 15.57
N GLU A 329 4.94 -8.66 16.82
CA GLU A 329 3.61 -8.28 17.29
C GLU A 329 3.11 -7.02 16.57
N LYS A 330 1.80 -6.91 16.39
CA LYS A 330 1.18 -5.69 15.89
C LYS A 330 1.44 -4.52 16.85
N SER A 331 2.04 -3.44 16.33
CA SER A 331 2.17 -2.20 17.08
C SER A 331 0.88 -1.39 17.13
N CYS A 332 -0.06 -1.63 16.21
CA CYS A 332 -1.37 -0.98 16.22
C CYS A 332 -2.49 -2.02 16.22
N VAL A 333 -3.47 -1.84 17.10
CA VAL A 333 -4.66 -2.69 17.17
C VAL A 333 -5.82 -1.86 16.61
N ALA A 334 -6.34 -2.26 15.46
CA ALA A 334 -7.58 -1.69 14.94
C ALA A 334 -8.71 -1.98 15.94
N PRO A 335 -9.49 -0.96 16.35
CA PRO A 335 -10.70 -1.20 17.11
C PRO A 335 -11.64 -2.14 16.33
N SER A 336 -12.37 -3.00 17.04
CA SER A 336 -13.25 -3.95 16.38
C SER A 336 -14.40 -3.25 15.65
N LEU A 337 -14.65 -3.64 14.40
CA LEU A 337 -15.85 -3.32 13.65
C LEU A 337 -17.06 -4.10 14.22
N VAL A 338 -17.44 -3.84 15.47
CA VAL A 338 -18.63 -4.49 16.06
C VAL A 338 -19.88 -3.86 15.47
N LYS A 339 -20.89 -4.66 15.18
CA LYS A 339 -22.23 -4.20 14.75
C LYS A 339 -22.82 -3.11 15.67
N GLU A 340 -22.45 -3.15 16.95
CA GLU A 340 -22.83 -2.18 17.98
C GLU A 340 -22.16 -0.80 17.81
N SER A 341 -20.93 -0.69 17.32
CA SER A 341 -20.31 0.61 17.01
C SER A 341 -20.93 1.21 15.76
N LEU A 342 -21.25 0.40 14.74
CA LEU A 342 -22.03 0.85 13.58
C LEU A 342 -23.44 1.34 14.00
N GLY A 343 -24.10 0.60 14.90
CA GLY A 343 -25.44 0.91 15.43
C GLY A 343 -25.49 2.08 16.40
N ARG A 344 -24.55 2.22 17.35
CA ARG A 344 -24.48 3.38 18.26
C ARG A 344 -24.22 4.68 17.51
N ILE A 345 -23.42 4.61 16.44
CA ILE A 345 -23.21 5.75 15.54
C ILE A 345 -24.52 6.03 14.77
N GLU A 346 -25.20 5.02 14.20
CA GLU A 346 -26.55 5.21 13.60
C GLU A 346 -27.58 5.85 14.56
N THR A 347 -27.66 5.41 15.82
CA THR A 347 -28.58 6.00 16.82
C THR A 347 -28.19 7.43 17.21
N ALA A 348 -26.89 7.75 17.26
CA ALA A 348 -26.42 9.12 17.52
C ALA A 348 -26.77 10.05 16.35
N TRP A 349 -26.73 9.58 15.10
CA TRP A 349 -27.08 10.37 13.92
C TRP A 349 -28.58 10.48 13.65
N GLN A 350 -29.40 9.47 13.98
CA GLN A 350 -30.87 9.63 13.99
C GLN A 350 -31.30 10.79 14.90
N LYS A 351 -30.61 10.97 16.04
CA LYS A 351 -30.82 12.11 16.94
C LYS A 351 -30.33 13.46 16.41
N VAL A 352 -29.35 13.48 15.50
CA VAL A 352 -28.86 14.71 14.86
C VAL A 352 -29.70 15.08 13.64
N ALA A 353 -30.20 14.10 12.88
CA ALA A 353 -31.11 14.30 11.75
C ALA A 353 -32.54 14.71 12.18
N GLU A 354 -32.93 14.45 13.43
CA GLU A 354 -34.16 14.95 14.05
C GLU A 354 -34.04 16.42 14.54
N VAL A 355 -32.85 17.03 14.45
CA VAL A 355 -32.71 18.48 14.67
C VAL A 355 -33.16 19.20 13.41
N ASP A 356 -34.40 19.67 13.45
CA ASP A 356 -35.08 20.44 12.41
C ASP A 356 -34.22 21.61 11.90
N VAL A 357 -33.77 21.51 10.64
CA VAL A 357 -33.00 22.55 9.94
C VAL A 357 -33.93 23.65 9.39
N SER A 358 -35.23 23.65 9.72
CA SER A 358 -36.16 24.72 9.33
C SER A 358 -36.17 25.93 10.28
N SER A 359 -35.32 25.95 11.32
CA SER A 359 -35.23 27.08 12.26
C SER A 359 -33.87 27.80 12.31
N LEU A 360 -33.11 27.83 11.20
CA LEU A 360 -31.98 28.76 11.02
C LEU A 360 -32.14 29.60 9.76
#